data_AF-A0A530ZJB6-F1
#
_entry.id   AF-A0A530ZJB6-F1
#
_cell.length_a   1.000
_cell.length_b   1.000
_cell.length_c   1.000
_cell.angle_alpha   90.00
_cell.angle_beta   90.00
_cell.angle_gamma   90.00
#
_symmetry.space_group_name_H-M   'P 1'
#
loop_
_entity.id
_entity.type
_entity.pdbx_description
1 polymer ?
#
loop_
_entity_poly.entity_id
_entity_poly.type
_entity_poly.pdbx_seq_one_letter_code
_entity_poly.pdbx_strand_id
1 'polypeptide(L)'
;MTRSTVFAPFDIIEGDRKRGIVLLGDHARRDLPDDYGSLGLPSAEFDRHIAYDIGVEAVMRELAALLGVPAVLANFSRLLIDPNRGEDDPTLIRQLYDGTVVPGNYPITADERERRLDGFYRPYHDAVGAMIASVAQASAQTPFIFSVHSFTPAMQGIQRPWHVGILWDLDGRVARPLIDMLAQDKNLVVGDNEPYDGALRGDTMYKHAIVNGFAHALIEIRQDLISDQKGALAWAERLAPIVDAIDRRPDIHVVKMFGSRTGPL
;
A
#
# COMPACT_ATOMS: atom_id res chain seq x y z
N MET A 1 -6.68 -35.60 -9.51
CA MET A 1 -5.68 -34.53 -9.33
C MET A 1 -6.31 -33.24 -9.81
N THR A 2 -7.02 -32.58 -8.90
CA THR A 2 -7.57 -31.24 -9.12
C THR A 2 -6.39 -30.30 -9.37
N ARG A 3 -6.42 -29.57 -10.48
CA ARG A 3 -5.45 -28.50 -10.79
C ARG A 3 -5.37 -27.59 -9.56
N SER A 4 -4.22 -27.59 -8.87
CA SER A 4 -3.91 -26.50 -7.94
C SER A 4 -3.98 -25.21 -8.75
N THR A 5 -4.84 -24.29 -8.33
CA THR A 5 -4.93 -22.96 -8.92
C THR A 5 -3.58 -22.29 -8.73
N VAL A 6 -2.92 -21.93 -9.84
CA VAL A 6 -1.66 -21.18 -9.80
C VAL A 6 -1.88 -19.91 -8.97
N PHE A 7 -1.08 -19.73 -7.92
CA PHE A 7 -1.14 -18.55 -7.06
C PHE A 7 -0.87 -17.29 -7.89
N ALA A 8 -1.79 -16.33 -7.88
CA ALA A 8 -1.62 -15.04 -8.56
C ALA A 8 -1.01 -14.02 -7.59
N PRO A 9 0.14 -13.40 -7.88
CA PRO A 9 0.82 -12.49 -6.95
C PRO A 9 0.10 -11.16 -6.74
N PHE A 10 -0.89 -10.83 -7.57
CA PHE A 10 -1.66 -9.60 -7.44
C PHE A 10 -3.11 -9.80 -7.91
N ASP A 11 -4.00 -8.92 -7.45
CA ASP A 11 -5.37 -8.77 -7.92
C ASP A 11 -5.54 -7.39 -8.58
N ILE A 12 -6.36 -7.32 -9.63
CA ILE A 12 -6.69 -6.09 -10.33
C ILE A 12 -8.18 -5.82 -10.16
N ILE A 13 -8.50 -4.65 -9.63
CA ILE A 13 -9.84 -4.11 -9.66
C ILE A 13 -9.94 -3.23 -10.90
N GLU A 14 -10.84 -3.57 -11.81
CA GLU A 14 -11.12 -2.75 -12.99
C GLU A 14 -11.89 -1.49 -12.60
N GLY A 15 -11.67 -0.41 -13.35
CA GLY A 15 -12.35 0.87 -13.19
C GLY A 15 -12.11 1.76 -14.40
N ASP A 16 -12.70 2.96 -14.41
CA ASP A 16 -12.51 3.91 -15.50
C ASP A 16 -11.12 4.54 -15.43
N ARG A 17 -10.21 4.02 -16.26
CA ARG A 17 -8.82 4.49 -16.38
C ARG A 17 -8.72 5.95 -16.86
N LYS A 18 -9.79 6.53 -17.42
CA LYS A 18 -9.83 7.94 -17.83
C LYS A 18 -9.93 8.90 -16.64
N ARG A 19 -10.25 8.38 -15.45
CA ARG A 19 -10.24 9.15 -14.20
C ARG A 19 -8.84 9.64 -13.82
N GLY A 20 -7.77 9.07 -14.38
CA GLY A 20 -6.41 9.56 -14.14
C GLY A 20 -5.81 9.15 -12.77
N ILE A 21 -6.49 8.31 -12.00
CA ILE A 21 -6.05 7.85 -10.67
C ILE A 21 -5.89 6.32 -10.63
N VAL A 22 -4.93 5.84 -9.84
CA VAL A 22 -4.71 4.41 -9.52
C VAL A 22 -4.62 4.23 -8.01
N LEU A 23 -5.36 3.27 -7.47
CA LEU A 23 -5.25 2.87 -6.06
C LEU A 23 -4.28 1.70 -5.91
N LEU A 24 -3.44 1.71 -4.87
CA LEU A 24 -2.49 0.62 -4.57
C LEU A 24 -2.69 0.07 -3.15
N GLY A 25 -2.62 -1.25 -3.01
CA GLY A 25 -2.73 -1.97 -1.75
C GLY A 25 -1.60 -2.98 -1.61
N ASP A 26 -0.42 -2.50 -1.21
CA ASP A 26 0.81 -3.30 -1.15
C ASP A 26 0.72 -4.45 -0.14
N HIS A 27 -0.11 -4.29 0.90
CA HIS A 27 -0.21 -5.25 2.00
C HIS A 27 -1.64 -5.71 2.25
N ALA A 28 -2.46 -5.76 1.20
CA ALA A 28 -3.89 -6.05 1.34
C ALA A 28 -4.20 -7.49 1.79
N ARG A 29 -3.31 -8.45 1.50
CA ARG A 29 -3.53 -9.88 1.72
C ARG A 29 -2.43 -10.51 2.55
N ARG A 30 -2.78 -11.66 3.14
CA ARG A 30 -1.90 -12.46 4.01
C ARG A 30 -1.63 -13.86 3.47
N ASP A 31 -2.07 -14.14 2.26
CA ASP A 31 -1.98 -15.47 1.67
C ASP A 31 -0.52 -15.83 1.37
N LEU A 32 -0.25 -17.13 1.35
CA LEU A 32 1.02 -17.69 0.93
C LEU A 32 0.76 -18.73 -0.16
N PRO A 33 1.65 -18.87 -1.15
CA PRO A 33 1.58 -19.99 -2.08
C PRO A 33 1.76 -21.32 -1.34
N ASP A 34 1.12 -22.39 -1.82
CA ASP A 34 1.12 -23.71 -1.17
C ASP A 34 2.54 -24.21 -0.83
N ASP A 35 3.51 -23.98 -1.73
CA ASP A 35 4.90 -24.41 -1.57
C ASP A 35 5.62 -23.75 -0.37
N TYR A 36 5.09 -22.63 0.14
CA TYR A 36 5.63 -21.92 1.31
C TYR A 36 5.02 -22.37 2.64
N GLY A 37 3.91 -23.12 2.60
CA GLY A 37 3.17 -23.54 3.79
C GLY A 37 2.86 -22.35 4.71
N SER A 38 3.26 -22.45 5.98
CA SER A 38 3.06 -21.39 6.97
C SER A 38 4.33 -20.57 7.28
N LEU A 39 5.39 -20.69 6.47
CA LEU A 39 6.74 -20.17 6.81
C LEU A 39 7.24 -20.64 8.20
N GLY A 40 6.73 -21.78 8.71
CA GLY A 40 7.03 -22.29 10.05
C GLY A 40 6.38 -21.49 11.18
N LEU A 41 5.41 -20.62 10.89
CA LEU A 41 4.68 -19.83 11.87
C LEU A 41 3.38 -20.53 12.30
N PRO A 42 2.92 -20.30 13.55
CA PRO A 42 1.55 -20.60 13.98
C PRO A 42 0.52 -19.78 13.19
N SER A 43 -0.69 -20.32 13.01
CA SER A 43 -1.76 -19.64 12.27
C SER A 43 -2.11 -18.26 12.84
N ALA A 44 -2.02 -18.09 14.17
CA ALA A 44 -2.32 -16.83 14.85
C ALA A 44 -1.41 -15.67 14.41
N GLU A 45 -0.20 -15.95 13.92
CA GLU A 45 0.71 -14.91 13.40
C GLU A 45 0.19 -14.30 12.09
N PHE A 46 -0.57 -15.06 11.30
CA PHE A 46 -1.21 -14.58 10.08
C PHE A 46 -2.45 -13.72 10.36
N ASP A 47 -2.99 -13.77 11.58
CA ASP A 47 -4.06 -12.87 12.04
C ASP A 47 -3.54 -11.54 12.62
N ARG A 48 -2.22 -11.36 12.66
CA ARG A 48 -1.57 -10.13 13.16
C ARG A 48 -1.15 -9.20 12.02
N HIS A 49 -0.95 -7.94 12.37
CA HIS A 49 -0.45 -6.87 11.49
C HIS A 49 0.93 -7.15 10.86
N ILE A 50 1.68 -8.14 11.34
CA ILE A 50 2.96 -8.51 10.74
C ILE A 50 2.79 -9.20 9.39
N ALA A 51 1.64 -9.82 9.14
CA ALA A 51 1.37 -10.58 7.93
C ALA A 51 0.79 -9.73 6.79
N TYR A 52 0.02 -8.69 7.14
CA TYR A 52 -0.73 -7.85 6.21
C TYR A 52 -1.32 -6.64 6.95
N ASP A 53 -1.92 -5.74 6.19
CA ASP A 53 -2.73 -4.65 6.71
C ASP A 53 -4.19 -5.06 6.88
N ILE A 54 -4.61 -5.17 8.14
CA ILE A 54 -5.94 -5.60 8.51
C ILE A 54 -6.97 -4.57 8.03
N GLY A 55 -7.86 -5.00 7.14
CA GLY A 55 -8.96 -4.21 6.61
C GLY A 55 -8.68 -3.50 5.28
N VAL A 56 -7.42 -3.43 4.84
CA VAL A 56 -7.03 -2.67 3.63
C VAL A 56 -7.69 -3.21 2.37
N GLU A 57 -7.77 -4.53 2.18
CA GLU A 57 -8.47 -5.09 1.02
C GLU A 57 -9.92 -4.60 0.94
N ALA A 58 -10.64 -4.60 2.06
CA ALA A 58 -12.03 -4.18 2.11
C ALA A 58 -12.15 -2.68 1.79
N VAL A 59 -11.31 -1.83 2.39
CA VAL A 59 -11.27 -0.39 2.08
C VAL A 59 -10.97 -0.16 0.61
N MET A 60 -10.00 -0.87 0.05
CA MET A 60 -9.58 -0.75 -1.35
C MET A 60 -10.72 -1.08 -2.32
N ARG A 61 -11.44 -2.19 -2.09
CA ARG A 61 -12.56 -2.60 -2.93
C ARG A 61 -13.71 -1.60 -2.89
N GLU A 62 -14.07 -1.13 -1.70
CA GLU A 62 -15.14 -0.13 -1.53
C GLU A 62 -14.74 1.23 -2.11
N LEU A 63 -13.51 1.69 -1.86
CA LEU A 63 -13.02 2.97 -2.37
C LEU A 63 -12.90 2.98 -3.89
N ALA A 64 -12.39 1.89 -4.48
CA ALA A 64 -12.33 1.72 -5.93
C ALA A 64 -13.72 1.76 -6.57
N ALA A 65 -14.70 1.11 -5.95
CA ALA A 65 -16.08 1.11 -6.41
C ALA A 65 -16.74 2.49 -6.32
N LEU A 66 -16.55 3.20 -5.19
CA LEU A 66 -17.11 4.54 -4.96
C LEU A 66 -16.53 5.59 -5.91
N LEU A 67 -15.23 5.51 -6.21
CA LEU A 67 -14.56 6.41 -7.14
C LEU A 67 -14.74 5.99 -8.61
N GLY A 68 -15.01 4.71 -8.86
CA GLY A 68 -15.06 4.11 -10.19
C GLY A 68 -13.69 4.01 -10.86
N VAL A 69 -12.64 3.68 -10.10
CA VAL A 69 -11.23 3.78 -10.52
C VAL A 69 -10.50 2.44 -10.40
N PRO A 70 -9.44 2.21 -11.19
CA PRO A 70 -8.69 0.97 -11.10
C PRO A 70 -7.86 0.87 -9.82
N ALA A 71 -7.62 -0.37 -9.37
CA ALA A 71 -6.73 -0.66 -8.25
C ALA A 71 -5.86 -1.90 -8.50
N VAL A 72 -4.68 -1.93 -7.85
CA VAL A 72 -3.80 -3.10 -7.83
C VAL A 72 -3.49 -3.46 -6.37
N LEU A 73 -3.71 -4.73 -6.02
CA LEU A 73 -3.49 -5.26 -4.67
C LEU A 73 -2.45 -6.36 -4.73
N ALA A 74 -1.51 -6.39 -3.80
CA ALA A 74 -0.66 -7.58 -3.62
C ALA A 74 -1.51 -8.69 -2.99
N ASN A 75 -1.38 -9.91 -3.52
CA ASN A 75 -2.15 -11.07 -3.07
C ASN A 75 -1.39 -11.97 -2.10
N PHE A 76 -0.19 -11.59 -1.69
CA PHE A 76 0.65 -12.35 -0.77
C PHE A 76 0.97 -11.55 0.49
N SER A 77 1.23 -12.28 1.57
CA SER A 77 1.71 -11.70 2.83
C SER A 77 3.06 -11.01 2.66
N ARG A 78 3.24 -9.86 3.30
CA ARG A 78 4.56 -9.21 3.43
C ARG A 78 5.59 -10.08 4.16
N LEU A 79 5.18 -11.13 4.88
CA LEU A 79 6.09 -12.10 5.48
C LEU A 79 6.79 -12.99 4.44
N LEU A 80 6.18 -13.17 3.27
CA LEU A 80 6.81 -13.84 2.13
C LEU A 80 7.94 -12.96 1.59
N ILE A 81 7.58 -11.77 1.16
CA ILE A 81 8.47 -10.72 0.68
C ILE A 81 7.66 -9.43 0.75
N ASP A 82 8.24 -8.35 1.24
CA ASP A 82 7.52 -7.09 1.43
C ASP A 82 7.55 -6.27 0.12
N PRO A 83 6.40 -6.08 -0.58
CA PRO A 83 6.37 -5.33 -1.82
C PRO A 83 6.50 -3.82 -1.64
N ASN A 84 6.48 -3.30 -0.41
CA ASN A 84 6.68 -1.88 -0.11
C ASN A 84 8.10 -1.62 0.43
N ARG A 85 9.09 -2.36 -0.09
CA ARG A 85 10.52 -2.24 0.24
C ARG A 85 11.36 -2.32 -1.02
N GLY A 86 12.48 -1.60 -1.05
CA GLY A 86 13.47 -1.73 -2.14
C GLY A 86 14.06 -3.14 -2.19
N GLU A 87 14.54 -3.58 -3.36
CA GLU A 87 15.16 -4.91 -3.50
C GLU A 87 16.41 -5.05 -2.62
N ASP A 88 17.13 -3.95 -2.36
CA ASP A 88 18.31 -3.89 -1.49
C ASP A 88 17.98 -3.61 -0.02
N ASP A 89 16.70 -3.45 0.33
CA ASP A 89 16.28 -3.18 1.70
C ASP A 89 16.49 -4.41 2.60
N PRO A 90 17.16 -4.26 3.77
CA PRO A 90 17.44 -5.39 4.66
C PRO A 90 16.18 -6.00 5.29
N THR A 91 15.05 -5.31 5.21
CA THR A 91 13.74 -5.74 5.70
C THR A 91 12.82 -6.28 4.60
N LEU A 92 13.30 -6.40 3.34
CA LEU A 92 12.55 -6.98 2.22
C LEU A 92 12.01 -8.39 2.54
N ILE A 93 12.82 -9.23 3.19
CA ILE A 93 12.42 -10.55 3.70
C ILE A 93 12.73 -10.59 5.20
N ARG A 94 11.75 -10.24 6.03
CA ARG A 94 11.94 -10.13 7.48
C ARG A 94 12.14 -11.49 8.13
N GLN A 95 13.20 -11.61 8.92
CA GLN A 95 13.48 -12.81 9.73
C GLN A 95 12.90 -12.72 11.15
N LEU A 96 12.69 -11.48 11.63
CA LEU A 96 12.10 -11.15 12.92
C LEU A 96 11.14 -9.98 12.71
N TYR A 97 9.90 -10.11 13.17
CA TYR A 97 8.91 -9.04 13.10
C TYR A 97 8.07 -9.01 14.37
N ASP A 98 8.12 -7.89 15.09
CA ASP A 98 7.32 -7.63 16.29
C ASP A 98 7.36 -8.78 17.32
N GLY A 99 8.58 -9.23 17.62
CA GLY A 99 8.85 -10.33 18.56
C GLY A 99 8.71 -11.74 17.97
N THR A 100 8.21 -11.89 16.73
CA THR A 100 8.02 -13.18 16.07
C THR A 100 9.20 -13.50 15.15
N VAL A 101 9.94 -14.58 15.44
CA VAL A 101 10.91 -15.15 14.50
C VAL A 101 10.14 -15.86 13.38
N VAL A 102 10.54 -15.66 12.12
CA VAL A 102 9.93 -16.29 10.94
C VAL A 102 10.87 -17.41 10.43
N PRO A 103 10.66 -18.68 10.81
CA PRO A 103 11.60 -19.76 10.50
C PRO A 103 11.81 -19.96 9.00
N GLY A 104 10.75 -19.83 8.19
CA GLY A 104 10.81 -19.94 6.73
C GLY A 104 11.62 -18.84 6.04
N ASN A 105 12.09 -17.84 6.79
CA ASN A 105 12.93 -16.76 6.30
C ASN A 105 14.37 -16.85 6.83
N TYR A 106 14.71 -17.87 7.65
CA TYR A 106 16.04 -17.99 8.24
C TYR A 106 16.61 -19.43 8.23
N PRO A 107 17.84 -19.64 7.70
CA PRO A 107 18.60 -18.71 6.87
C PRO A 107 17.97 -18.57 5.47
N ILE A 108 17.95 -17.36 4.91
CA ILE A 108 17.52 -17.14 3.53
C ILE A 108 18.71 -17.33 2.58
N THR A 109 18.55 -18.16 1.55
CA THR A 109 19.56 -18.32 0.49
C THR A 109 19.38 -17.27 -0.60
N ALA A 110 20.44 -17.01 -1.37
CA ALA A 110 20.35 -16.11 -2.53
C ALA A 110 19.33 -16.62 -3.56
N ASP A 111 19.34 -17.92 -3.86
CA ASP A 111 18.40 -18.56 -4.79
C ASP A 111 16.95 -18.43 -4.33
N GLU A 112 16.67 -18.57 -3.03
CA GLU A 112 15.33 -18.44 -2.49
C GLU A 112 14.86 -16.97 -2.49
N ARG A 113 15.76 -16.03 -2.17
CA ARG A 113 15.48 -14.59 -2.32
C ARG A 113 15.11 -14.27 -3.77
N GLU A 114 15.90 -14.75 -4.74
CA GLU A 114 15.65 -14.50 -6.15
C GLU A 114 14.34 -15.12 -6.64
N ARG A 115 14.03 -16.34 -6.19
CA ARG A 115 12.74 -17.00 -6.47
C ARG A 115 11.55 -16.15 -6.00
N ARG A 116 11.62 -15.55 -4.80
CA ARG A 116 10.55 -14.68 -4.30
C ARG A 116 10.45 -13.37 -5.08
N LEU A 117 11.58 -12.83 -5.50
CA LEU A 117 11.62 -11.65 -6.35
C LEU A 117 10.94 -11.90 -7.70
N ASP A 118 11.32 -12.97 -8.38
CA ASP A 118 10.79 -13.33 -9.70
C ASP A 118 9.35 -13.82 -9.66
N GLY A 119 8.96 -14.52 -8.60
CA GLY A 119 7.63 -15.11 -8.47
C GLY A 119 6.55 -14.15 -7.97
N PHE A 120 6.91 -13.15 -7.16
CA PHE A 120 5.93 -12.35 -6.42
C PHE A 120 6.19 -10.84 -6.49
N TYR A 121 7.36 -10.40 -6.06
CA TYR A 121 7.67 -8.97 -5.91
C TYR A 121 7.72 -8.23 -7.26
N ARG A 122 8.51 -8.71 -8.22
CA ARG A 122 8.63 -8.07 -9.55
C ARG A 122 7.32 -8.18 -10.33
N PRO A 123 6.63 -9.34 -10.38
CA PRO A 123 5.30 -9.42 -11.00
C PRO A 123 4.27 -8.43 -10.44
N TYR A 124 4.23 -8.22 -9.12
CA TYR A 124 3.37 -7.20 -8.51
C TYR A 124 3.72 -5.80 -9.02
N HIS A 125 4.99 -5.40 -8.98
CA HIS A 125 5.40 -4.08 -9.44
C HIS A 125 5.26 -3.88 -10.95
N ASP A 126 5.42 -4.93 -11.75
CA ASP A 126 5.14 -4.89 -13.19
C ASP A 126 3.66 -4.63 -13.45
N ALA A 127 2.77 -5.25 -12.68
CA ALA A 127 1.33 -4.99 -12.75
C ALA A 127 0.99 -3.55 -12.33
N VAL A 128 1.61 -3.03 -11.27
CA VAL A 128 1.47 -1.63 -10.85
C VAL A 128 1.91 -0.68 -11.97
N GLY A 129 3.10 -0.89 -12.53
CA GLY A 129 3.64 -0.07 -13.61
C GLY A 129 2.77 -0.12 -14.87
N ALA A 130 2.29 -1.31 -15.25
CA ALA A 130 1.38 -1.49 -16.38
C ALA A 130 0.03 -0.78 -16.16
N MET A 131 -0.53 -0.84 -14.95
CA MET A 131 -1.78 -0.14 -14.62
C MET A 131 -1.59 1.37 -14.74
N ILE A 132 -0.55 1.93 -14.12
CA ILE A 132 -0.21 3.36 -14.17
C ILE A 132 -0.03 3.81 -15.62
N ALA A 133 0.72 3.07 -16.43
CA ALA A 133 0.92 3.38 -17.85
C ALA A 133 -0.41 3.38 -18.62
N SER A 134 -1.29 2.41 -18.34
CA SER A 134 -2.59 2.32 -18.99
C SER A 134 -3.54 3.46 -18.59
N VAL A 135 -3.48 3.92 -17.33
CA VAL A 135 -4.22 5.10 -16.86
C VAL A 135 -3.70 6.37 -17.52
N ALA A 136 -2.38 6.55 -17.60
CA ALA A 136 -1.78 7.68 -18.30
C ALA A 136 -2.23 7.73 -19.77
N GLN A 137 -2.23 6.59 -20.44
CA GLN A 137 -2.65 6.48 -21.84
C GLN A 137 -4.15 6.79 -22.01
N ALA A 138 -5.01 6.23 -21.16
CA ALA A 138 -6.47 6.39 -21.29
C ALA A 138 -6.95 7.80 -20.94
N SER A 139 -6.38 8.41 -19.90
CA SER A 139 -6.72 9.77 -19.44
C SER A 139 -6.03 10.87 -20.25
N ALA A 140 -4.95 10.55 -20.97
CA ALA A 140 -4.04 11.51 -21.60
C ALA A 140 -3.47 12.54 -20.59
N GLN A 141 -3.29 12.10 -19.34
CA GLN A 141 -2.88 12.92 -18.20
C GLN A 141 -1.81 12.19 -17.37
N THR A 142 -1.07 12.94 -16.55
CA THR A 142 -0.17 12.33 -15.55
C THR A 142 -1.00 11.61 -14.49
N PRO A 143 -0.71 10.34 -14.15
CA PRO A 143 -1.46 9.62 -13.13
C PRO A 143 -1.31 10.19 -11.72
N PHE A 144 -2.39 10.15 -10.95
CA PHE A 144 -2.40 10.29 -9.49
C PHE A 144 -2.36 8.90 -8.85
N ILE A 145 -1.39 8.65 -7.96
CA ILE A 145 -1.23 7.36 -7.28
C ILE A 145 -1.64 7.49 -5.81
N PHE A 146 -2.55 6.65 -5.35
CA PHE A 146 -3.02 6.67 -3.95
C PHE A 146 -2.84 5.30 -3.31
N SER A 147 -1.92 5.19 -2.36
CA SER A 147 -1.65 3.92 -1.66
C SER A 147 -2.38 3.86 -0.32
N VAL A 148 -3.03 2.73 -0.04
CA VAL A 148 -3.81 2.51 1.19
C VAL A 148 -3.15 1.43 2.04
N HIS A 149 -2.85 1.80 3.28
CA HIS A 149 -2.22 0.98 4.32
C HIS A 149 -3.01 1.08 5.63
N SER A 150 -2.64 0.24 6.60
CA SER A 150 -3.18 0.32 7.96
C SER A 150 -2.13 0.08 9.03
N PHE A 151 -2.39 0.56 10.23
CA PHE A 151 -1.49 0.35 11.35
C PHE A 151 -2.19 -0.10 12.64
N THR A 152 -1.49 -0.88 13.45
CA THR A 152 -1.96 -1.31 14.77
C THR A 152 -2.18 -0.12 15.71
N PRO A 153 -3.25 -0.11 16.54
CA PRO A 153 -3.55 0.99 17.44
C PRO A 153 -2.54 1.18 18.57
N ALA A 154 -1.73 0.16 18.85
CA ALA A 154 -0.62 0.24 19.78
C ALA A 154 0.55 -0.60 19.27
N MET A 155 1.76 -0.13 19.56
CA MET A 155 3.01 -0.82 19.22
C MET A 155 3.95 -0.74 20.41
N GLN A 156 4.51 -1.89 20.83
CA GLN A 156 5.45 -1.95 21.96
C GLN A 156 4.95 -1.25 23.24
N GLY A 157 3.65 -1.36 23.52
CA GLY A 157 3.01 -0.74 24.68
C GLY A 157 2.68 0.75 24.53
N ILE A 158 3.07 1.39 23.43
CA ILE A 158 2.78 2.80 23.14
C ILE A 158 1.50 2.89 22.31
N GLN A 159 0.53 3.67 22.80
CA GLN A 159 -0.70 3.97 22.07
C GLN A 159 -0.42 4.91 20.91
N ARG A 160 -1.05 4.67 19.76
CA ARG A 160 -0.97 5.52 18.58
C ARG A 160 -2.29 6.29 18.45
N PRO A 161 -2.34 7.56 18.89
CA PRO A 161 -3.60 8.29 19.06
C PRO A 161 -4.27 8.64 17.74
N TRP A 162 -3.53 8.66 16.64
CA TRP A 162 -4.04 9.01 15.32
C TRP A 162 -5.08 8.00 14.85
N HIS A 163 -6.16 8.49 14.27
CA HIS A 163 -7.15 7.67 13.58
C HIS A 163 -6.70 7.37 12.14
N VAL A 164 -5.93 8.28 11.55
CA VAL A 164 -5.38 8.20 10.21
C VAL A 164 -4.07 8.98 10.14
N GLY A 165 -3.10 8.45 9.40
CA GLY A 165 -1.83 9.09 9.08
C GLY A 165 -1.70 9.30 7.58
N ILE A 166 -1.14 10.43 7.17
CA ILE A 166 -0.77 10.66 5.77
C ILE A 166 0.75 10.68 5.68
N LEU A 167 1.30 9.69 4.97
CA LEU A 167 2.74 9.54 4.79
C LEU A 167 3.13 10.09 3.42
N TRP A 168 4.17 10.92 3.42
CA TRP A 168 4.65 11.58 2.21
C TRP A 168 6.09 12.06 2.37
N ASP A 169 6.76 12.24 1.23
CA ASP A 169 8.12 12.79 1.19
C ASP A 169 8.10 14.31 0.95
N LEU A 170 8.57 14.80 -0.20
CA LEU A 170 8.66 16.24 -0.50
C LEU A 170 7.47 16.78 -1.31
N ASP A 171 6.68 15.90 -1.94
CA ASP A 171 5.54 16.30 -2.77
C ASP A 171 4.26 16.46 -1.94
N GLY A 172 3.98 17.68 -1.50
CA GLY A 172 2.80 18.00 -0.68
C GLY A 172 1.50 18.20 -1.47
N ARG A 173 1.46 17.95 -2.79
CA ARG A 173 0.27 18.27 -3.62
C ARG A 173 -0.98 17.50 -3.22
N VAL A 174 -0.84 16.23 -2.84
CA VAL A 174 -1.95 15.39 -2.36
C VAL A 174 -1.98 15.39 -0.84
N ALA A 175 -0.83 15.21 -0.19
CA ALA A 175 -0.76 14.99 1.25
C ALA A 175 -1.32 16.16 2.06
N ARG A 176 -0.94 17.40 1.75
CA ARG A 176 -1.40 18.57 2.53
C ARG A 176 -2.92 18.78 2.41
N PRO A 177 -3.52 18.81 1.20
CA PRO A 177 -4.98 18.90 1.10
C PRO A 177 -5.71 17.73 1.76
N LEU A 178 -5.17 16.51 1.66
CA LEU A 178 -5.76 15.34 2.29
C LEU A 178 -5.79 15.47 3.82
N ILE A 179 -4.67 15.90 4.43
CA ILE A 179 -4.59 16.19 5.87
C ILE A 179 -5.61 17.27 6.23
N ASP A 180 -5.62 18.40 5.51
CA ASP A 180 -6.51 19.53 5.79
C ASP A 180 -7.99 19.13 5.70
N MET A 181 -8.37 18.33 4.70
CA MET A 181 -9.75 17.88 4.49
C MET A 181 -10.18 16.84 5.53
N LEU A 182 -9.32 15.91 5.91
CA LEU A 182 -9.60 14.96 7.00
C LEU A 182 -9.74 15.68 8.35
N ALA A 183 -8.91 16.70 8.61
CA ALA A 183 -8.92 17.49 9.83
C ALA A 183 -10.16 18.41 9.99
N GLN A 184 -11.04 18.46 8.97
CA GLN A 184 -12.35 19.10 9.10
C GLN A 184 -13.27 18.31 10.03
N ASP A 185 -13.16 16.98 10.06
CA ASP A 185 -13.82 16.15 11.08
C ASP A 185 -13.05 16.27 12.40
N LYS A 186 -13.61 17.04 13.35
CA LYS A 186 -12.99 17.30 14.66
C LYS A 186 -12.92 16.07 15.57
N ASN A 187 -13.53 14.95 15.17
CA ASN A 187 -13.40 13.68 15.87
C ASN A 187 -12.18 12.89 15.40
N LEU A 188 -11.54 13.29 14.30
CA LEU A 188 -10.33 12.64 13.80
C LEU A 188 -9.07 13.28 14.37
N VAL A 189 -8.11 12.41 14.68
CA VAL A 189 -6.75 12.80 15.01
C VAL A 189 -5.95 12.38 13.79
N VAL A 190 -5.54 13.36 12.98
CA VAL A 190 -4.83 13.15 11.72
C VAL A 190 -3.34 13.29 11.97
N GLY A 191 -2.58 12.29 11.59
CA GLY A 191 -1.12 12.28 11.62
C GLY A 191 -0.53 12.82 10.33
N ASP A 192 0.48 13.67 10.44
CA ASP A 192 1.33 14.11 9.33
C ASP A 192 2.68 13.38 9.49
N ASN A 193 2.96 12.42 8.61
CA ASN A 193 4.08 11.49 8.77
C ASN A 193 4.09 10.78 10.14
N GLU A 194 2.93 10.28 10.53
CA GLU A 194 2.73 9.46 11.73
C GLU A 194 1.83 8.27 11.37
N PRO A 195 2.03 7.07 11.97
CA PRO A 195 3.04 6.74 12.97
C PRO A 195 4.42 6.42 12.36
N TYR A 196 4.58 6.61 11.05
CA TYR A 196 5.80 6.33 10.29
C TYR A 196 6.16 7.55 9.44
N ASP A 197 7.43 7.69 9.07
CA ASP A 197 7.85 8.70 8.09
C ASP A 197 7.67 8.17 6.66
N GLY A 198 7.15 8.99 5.75
CA GLY A 198 6.88 8.61 4.36
C GLY A 198 8.06 8.70 3.40
N ALA A 199 9.27 9.06 3.86
CA ALA A 199 10.45 9.04 3.01
C ALA A 199 11.21 7.71 3.14
N LEU A 200 10.92 6.78 2.22
CA LEU A 200 11.59 5.48 2.17
C LEU A 200 12.11 5.19 0.76
N ARG A 201 13.42 4.95 0.63
CA ARG A 201 14.03 4.69 -0.68
C ARG A 201 13.59 3.32 -1.18
N GLY A 202 13.12 3.28 -2.43
CA GLY A 202 12.76 2.04 -3.11
C GLY A 202 11.41 1.45 -2.71
N ASP A 203 10.65 2.09 -1.81
CA ASP A 203 9.26 1.69 -1.53
C ASP A 203 8.35 1.93 -2.74
N THR A 204 7.07 1.51 -2.66
CA THR A 204 6.14 1.59 -3.80
C THR A 204 5.96 3.03 -4.29
N MET A 205 5.83 4.00 -3.37
CA MET A 205 5.67 5.41 -3.75
C MET A 205 6.93 5.98 -4.37
N TYR A 206 8.10 5.64 -3.84
CA TYR A 206 9.38 6.01 -4.43
C TYR A 206 9.48 5.51 -5.87
N LYS A 207 9.27 4.20 -6.06
CA LYS A 207 9.44 3.50 -7.34
C LYS A 207 8.46 3.95 -8.42
N HIS A 208 7.20 4.20 -8.06
CA HIS A 208 6.14 4.42 -9.04
C HIS A 208 5.72 5.89 -9.16
N ALA A 209 5.88 6.69 -8.10
CA ALA A 209 5.46 8.08 -8.10
C ALA A 209 6.62 9.07 -8.06
N ILE A 210 7.49 8.99 -7.06
CA ILE A 210 8.51 10.02 -6.77
C ILE A 210 9.50 10.14 -7.93
N VAL A 211 10.06 9.01 -8.40
CA VAL A 211 11.03 9.02 -9.52
C VAL A 211 10.44 9.56 -10.82
N ASN A 212 9.12 9.54 -10.96
CA ASN A 212 8.40 10.02 -12.15
C ASN A 212 7.79 11.42 -11.97
N GLY A 213 7.84 12.00 -10.77
CA GLY A 213 7.22 13.29 -10.46
C GLY A 213 5.68 13.25 -10.46
N PHE A 214 5.09 12.09 -10.20
CA PHE A 214 3.63 11.91 -10.14
C PHE A 214 3.09 12.31 -8.78
N ALA A 215 1.90 12.91 -8.77
CA ALA A 215 1.21 13.25 -7.53
C ALA A 215 0.86 11.96 -6.79
N HIS A 216 1.13 11.92 -5.48
CA HIS A 216 0.88 10.74 -4.68
C HIS A 216 0.63 11.04 -3.21
N ALA A 217 -0.02 10.10 -2.53
CA ALA A 217 0.00 10.00 -1.07
C ALA A 217 -0.16 8.54 -0.66
N LEU A 218 0.38 8.22 0.52
CA LEU A 218 0.10 6.98 1.23
C LEU A 218 -0.74 7.31 2.46
N ILE A 219 -1.91 6.68 2.57
CA ILE A 219 -2.78 6.80 3.75
C ILE A 219 -2.63 5.58 4.64
N GLU A 220 -2.51 5.82 5.94
CA GLU A 220 -2.43 4.83 7.00
C GLU A 220 -3.69 4.93 7.85
N ILE A 221 -4.57 3.93 7.82
CA ILE A 221 -5.79 3.92 8.65
C ILE A 221 -5.55 3.06 9.89
N ARG A 222 -5.94 3.54 11.08
CA ARG A 222 -5.78 2.71 12.28
C ARG A 222 -6.69 1.48 12.18
N GLN A 223 -6.11 0.29 12.23
CA GLN A 223 -6.76 -0.96 11.79
C GLN A 223 -8.02 -1.32 12.60
N ASP A 224 -8.15 -0.88 13.86
CA ASP A 224 -9.35 -1.09 14.68
C ASP A 224 -10.59 -0.46 14.03
N LEU A 225 -10.40 0.59 13.23
CA LEU A 225 -11.46 1.33 12.58
C LEU A 225 -11.93 0.69 11.26
N ILE A 226 -11.19 -0.29 10.73
CA ILE A 226 -11.45 -0.95 9.44
C ILE A 226 -11.38 -2.48 9.51
N SER A 227 -11.33 -3.04 10.72
CA SER A 227 -11.24 -4.49 10.93
C SER A 227 -12.48 -5.27 10.52
N ASP A 228 -13.62 -4.60 10.33
CA ASP A 228 -14.86 -5.17 9.79
C ASP A 228 -15.35 -4.41 8.56
N GLN A 229 -16.30 -5.02 7.83
CA GLN A 229 -16.83 -4.46 6.58
C GLN A 229 -17.49 -3.08 6.78
N LYS A 230 -18.13 -2.86 7.94
CA LYS A 230 -18.82 -1.60 8.23
C LYS A 230 -17.82 -0.47 8.40
N GLY A 231 -16.74 -0.71 9.13
CA GLY A 231 -15.63 0.23 9.33
C GLY A 231 -14.91 0.52 8.02
N ALA A 232 -14.63 -0.51 7.22
CA ALA A 232 -14.02 -0.36 5.90
C ALA A 232 -14.88 0.50 4.96
N LEU A 233 -16.18 0.22 4.87
CA LEU A 233 -17.13 1.01 4.08
C LEU A 233 -17.20 2.46 4.58
N ALA A 234 -17.32 2.68 5.89
CA ALA A 234 -17.38 4.03 6.46
C ALA A 234 -16.12 4.86 6.15
N TRP A 235 -14.93 4.23 6.15
CA TRP A 235 -13.70 4.89 5.75
C TRP A 235 -13.64 5.15 4.24
N ALA A 236 -14.09 4.20 3.41
CA ALA A 236 -14.16 4.41 1.97
C ALA A 236 -15.13 5.55 1.61
N GLU A 237 -16.32 5.61 2.22
CA GLU A 237 -17.30 6.69 2.06
C GLU A 237 -16.76 8.05 2.52
N ARG A 238 -15.93 8.07 3.57
CA ARG A 238 -15.23 9.28 4.03
C ARG A 238 -14.17 9.73 3.02
N LEU A 239 -13.38 8.80 2.49
CA LEU A 239 -12.24 9.11 1.63
C LEU A 239 -12.64 9.46 0.20
N ALA A 240 -13.65 8.78 -0.37
CA ALA A 240 -14.07 8.96 -1.75
C ALA A 240 -14.29 10.44 -2.15
N PRO A 241 -15.10 11.26 -1.43
CA PRO A 241 -15.28 12.66 -1.79
C PRO A 241 -14.00 13.50 -1.64
N ILE A 242 -13.11 13.14 -0.70
CA ILE A 242 -11.85 13.85 -0.48
C ILE A 242 -10.88 13.57 -1.64
N VAL A 243 -10.72 12.29 -1.98
CA VAL A 243 -9.84 11.85 -3.08
C VAL A 243 -10.34 12.39 -4.42
N ASP A 244 -11.64 12.33 -4.71
CA ASP A 244 -12.23 12.90 -5.94
C ASP A 244 -12.05 14.42 -6.04
N ALA A 245 -12.14 15.14 -4.91
CA ALA A 245 -11.89 16.58 -4.89
C ALA A 245 -10.41 16.91 -5.13
N ILE A 246 -9.48 16.11 -4.60
CA ILE A 246 -8.05 16.29 -4.83
C ILE A 246 -7.71 15.98 -6.28
N ASP A 247 -8.16 14.85 -6.82
CA ASP A 247 -7.99 14.41 -8.22
C ASP A 247 -8.31 15.54 -9.22
N ARG A 248 -9.38 16.30 -8.97
CA ARG A 248 -9.81 17.42 -9.84
C ARG A 248 -8.96 18.68 -9.76
N ARG A 249 -7.97 18.76 -8.86
CA ARG A 249 -7.13 19.95 -8.73
C ARG A 249 -6.17 20.07 -9.93
N PRO A 250 -5.89 21.29 -10.40
CA PRO A 250 -5.11 21.50 -11.62
C PRO A 250 -3.64 21.08 -11.51
N ASP A 251 -3.10 20.92 -10.30
CA ASP A 251 -1.71 20.56 -10.05
C ASP A 251 -1.46 19.04 -9.94
N ILE A 252 -2.51 18.22 -9.87
CA ILE A 252 -2.40 16.77 -9.63
C ILE A 252 -1.93 16.02 -10.87
N HIS A 253 -2.52 16.29 -12.02
CA HIS A 253 -2.21 15.62 -13.28
C HIS A 253 -1.06 16.28 -14.06
N VAL A 254 -0.05 16.79 -13.35
CA VAL A 254 1.13 17.44 -13.92
C VAL A 254 2.39 16.75 -13.40
N VAL A 255 3.36 16.47 -14.26
CA VAL A 255 4.68 15.98 -13.81
C VAL A 255 5.42 17.10 -13.10
N LYS A 256 5.86 16.88 -11.87
CA LYS A 256 6.72 17.81 -11.12
C LYS A 256 7.70 17.06 -10.22
N MET A 257 8.99 17.33 -10.39
CA MET A 257 10.05 16.72 -9.60
C MET A 257 10.30 17.53 -8.32
N PHE A 258 9.99 16.94 -7.17
CA PHE A 258 10.30 17.50 -5.85
C PHE A 258 11.57 16.90 -5.22
N GLY A 259 12.08 15.79 -5.76
CA GLY A 259 13.17 15.02 -5.16
C GLY A 259 12.70 14.11 -4.04
N SER A 260 13.64 13.59 -3.26
CA SER A 260 13.38 12.78 -2.07
C SER A 260 14.28 13.20 -0.91
N ARG A 261 13.78 13.09 0.33
CA ARG A 261 14.62 13.22 1.53
C ARG A 261 15.63 12.08 1.67
N THR A 262 15.47 10.99 0.91
CA THR A 262 16.34 9.81 0.94
C THR A 262 17.57 9.92 0.03
N GLY A 263 17.81 11.11 -0.55
CA GLY A 263 18.95 11.41 -1.41
C GLY A 263 18.56 11.66 -2.88
N PRO A 264 19.53 11.70 -3.80
CA PRO A 264 19.28 11.93 -5.22
C PRO A 264 18.34 10.87 -5.83
N LEU A 265 17.54 11.29 -6.80
CA LEU A 265 16.72 10.42 -7.66
C LEU A 265 17.60 9.77 -8.74
#